data_AF-A0A3E4YBJ8-F1
#
_entry.id   AF-A0A3E4YBJ8-F1
#
_cell.length_a   1.000
_cell.length_b   1.000
_cell.length_c   1.000
_cell.angle_alpha   90.00
_cell.angle_beta   90.00
_cell.angle_gamma   90.00
#
_symmetry.space_group_name_H-M   'P 1'
#
loop_
_entity.id
_entity.type
_entity.pdbx_description
1 polymer ?
#
loop_
_entity_poly.entity_id
_entity_poly.type
_entity_poly.pdbx_seq_one_letter_code
_entity_poly.pdbx_strand_id
1 'polypeptide(L)' 'MAYHYIVTFDNNKKVWVDIEKANKEEVKQIASAILDEADCSSTIVSVKRTTHLGDIADVDYVA' A
#
# COMPACT_ATOMS: atom_id res chain seq x y z
N MET A 1 -4.57 0.63 18.61
CA MET A 1 -4.60 1.69 17.59
C MET A 1 -4.17 1.01 16.29
N ALA A 2 -5.10 0.78 15.37
CA ALA A 2 -4.80 0.13 14.10
C ALA A 2 -3.96 1.10 13.25
N TYR A 3 -2.96 0.56 12.56
CA TYR A 3 -2.12 1.32 11.66
C TYR A 3 -2.28 0.75 10.27
N HIS A 4 -2.33 1.64 9.30
CA HIS A 4 -2.50 1.30 7.91
C HIS A 4 -1.33 1.86 7.13
N TYR A 5 -1.00 1.19 6.03
CA TYR A 5 0.05 1.64 5.13
C TYR A 5 -0.55 2.01 3.79
N ILE A 6 -0.07 3.13 3.25
CA ILE A 6 -0.36 3.55 1.89
C ILE A 6 0.95 3.46 1.14
N VAL A 7 1.02 2.54 0.20
CA VAL A 7 2.17 2.33 -0.69
C VAL A 7 1.88 3.04 -2.00
N THR A 8 2.75 3.96 -2.38
CA THR A 8 2.67 4.68 -3.66
C THR A 8 3.73 4.15 -4.60
N PHE A 9 3.33 3.88 -5.84
CA PHE A 9 4.18 3.42 -6.91
C PHE A 9 4.47 4.54 -7.92
N ASP A 10 5.51 4.38 -8.72
CA ASP A 10 5.92 5.40 -9.70
C ASP A 10 4.86 5.66 -10.79
N ASN A 11 4.00 4.69 -11.07
CA ASN A 11 2.85 4.82 -11.95
C ASN A 11 1.65 5.58 -11.32
N ASN A 12 1.88 6.29 -10.21
CA ASN A 12 0.88 6.97 -9.37
C ASN A 12 -0.16 6.06 -8.72
N LYS A 13 -0.06 4.73 -8.84
CA LYS A 13 -0.96 3.81 -8.15
C LYS A 13 -0.67 3.79 -6.66
N LYS A 14 -1.74 3.69 -5.88
CA LYS A 14 -1.69 3.61 -4.43
C LYS A 14 -2.37 2.34 -3.94
N VAL A 15 -1.69 1.63 -3.04
CA VAL A 15 -2.21 0.41 -2.40
C VAL A 15 -2.34 0.67 -0.90
N TRP A 16 -3.54 0.47 -0.37
CA TRP A 16 -3.78 0.38 1.07
C TRP A 16 -3.44 -1.02 1.55
N VAL A 17 -2.62 -1.12 2.59
CA VAL A 17 -2.28 -2.40 3.23
C VAL A 17 -2.66 -2.32 4.71
N ASP A 18 -3.62 -3.14 5.11
CA ASP A 18 -4.07 -3.27 6.49
C ASP A 18 -3.29 -4.39 7.20
N ILE A 19 -2.36 -4.00 8.07
CA ILE A 19 -1.49 -4.96 8.75
C ILE A 19 -1.33 -4.56 10.21
N GLU A 20 -1.84 -5.41 11.10
CA GLU A 20 -1.82 -5.19 12.55
C GLU A 20 -0.40 -5.12 13.12
N LYS A 21 0.59 -5.77 12.50
CA LYS A 21 1.98 -5.83 12.96
C LYS A 21 2.92 -5.16 11.97
N ALA A 22 3.48 -4.03 12.38
CA ALA A 22 4.26 -3.09 11.58
C ALA A 22 5.59 -3.62 10.98
N ASN A 23 5.56 -4.59 10.06
CA ASN A 23 6.74 -4.97 9.30
C ASN A 23 6.72 -4.30 7.91
N LYS A 24 7.54 -3.25 7.73
CA LYS A 24 7.60 -2.49 6.48
C LYS A 24 7.99 -3.35 5.26
N GLU A 25 8.75 -4.42 5.46
CA GLU A 25 9.11 -5.33 4.36
C GLU A 25 7.89 -6.13 3.88
N GLU A 26 7.07 -6.62 4.80
CA GLU A 26 5.84 -7.36 4.49
C GLU A 26 4.85 -6.47 3.73
N VAL A 27 4.68 -5.22 4.17
CA VAL A 27 3.86 -4.21 3.47
C VAL A 27 4.30 -4.03 2.01
N LYS A 28 5.61 -3.96 1.77
CA LYS A 28 6.15 -3.80 0.41
C LYS A 28 5.89 -5.04 -0.44
N GLN A 29 6.08 -6.24 0.12
CA GLN A 29 5.83 -7.49 -0.59
C GLN A 29 4.36 -7.64 -0.98
N ILE A 30 3.43 -7.36 -0.06
CA ILE A 30 1.99 -7.42 -0.33
C ILE A 30 1.61 -6.40 -1.41
N ALA A 31 2.02 -5.14 -1.26
CA ALA A 31 1.69 -4.11 -2.22
C ALA A 31 2.26 -4.41 -3.62
N SER A 32 3.48 -4.94 -3.71
CA SER A 32 4.07 -5.38 -4.97
C SER A 32 3.31 -6.55 -5.60
N ALA A 33 2.88 -7.53 -4.81
CA ALA A 33 2.12 -8.68 -5.32
C ALA A 33 0.77 -8.25 -5.93
N ILE A 34 0.05 -7.33 -5.27
CA ILE A 34 -1.21 -6.79 -5.79
C ILE A 34 -1.01 -6.04 -7.12
N LEU A 35 0.10 -5.30 -7.24
CA LEU A 35 0.39 -4.57 -8.47
C LEU A 35 0.80 -5.49 -9.62
N ASP A 36 1.53 -6.58 -9.31
CA ASP A 36 1.93 -7.62 -10.26
C ASP A 36 0.70 -8.37 -10.80
N GLU A 37 -0.26 -8.73 -9.95
CA GLU A 37 -1.54 -9.31 -10.37
C GLU A 37 -2.36 -8.35 -11.26
N ALA A 38 -2.17 -7.04 -11.10
CA ALA A 38 -2.80 -6.03 -11.94
C ALA A 38 -2.03 -5.74 -13.25
N ASP A 39 -1.04 -6.56 -13.60
CA ASP A 39 -0.12 -6.38 -14.75
C ASP A 39 0.57 -4.99 -14.78
N CYS A 40 0.69 -4.38 -13.60
CA CYS A 40 1.27 -3.06 -13.41
C CYS A 40 2.64 -3.22 -12.77
N SER A 41 3.65 -3.65 -13.53
CA SER A 41 5.04 -3.68 -13.02
C SER A 41 5.49 -2.25 -12.69
N SER A 42 5.76 -1.97 -11.41
CA SER A 42 6.19 -0.64 -10.96
C SER A 42 7.01 -0.71 -9.67
N THR A 43 7.74 0.36 -9.40
CA THR A 43 8.61 0.47 -8.22
C THR A 43 7.93 1.28 -7.14
N ILE A 44 8.07 0.85 -5.88
CA ILE A 44 7.57 1.59 -4.72
C ILE A 44 8.40 2.86 -4.55
N VAL A 45 7.76 4.02 -4.67
CA VAL A 45 8.39 5.33 -4.44
C VAL A 45 8.18 5.84 -3.03
N SER A 46 7.09 5.44 -2.37
CA SER A 46 6.77 5.89 -1.02
C SER A 46 5.95 4.88 -0.24
N VAL A 47 6.14 4.86 1.08
CA VAL A 47 5.34 4.09 2.03
C VAL A 47 4.97 5.03 3.19
N LYS A 48 3.71 5.45 3.24
CA LYS A 48 3.16 6.29 4.30
C LYS A 48 2.42 5.42 5.31
N ARG A 49 2.55 5.73 6.60
CA ARG A 49 1.73 5.12 7.66
C ARG A 49 0.63 6.09 8.05
N THR A 50 -0.60 5.63 8.17
CA THR A 50 -1.75 6.43 8.62
C THR A 50 -2.58 5.66 9.64
N THR A 51 -3.31 6.40 10.47
CA THR A 51 -4.38 5.87 11.33
C THR A 51 -5.75 6.41 10.89
N HIS A 52 -5.79 7.20 9.82
CA HIS A 52 -7.01 7.82 9.30
C HIS A 52 -7.59 6.94 8.21
N LEU A 53 -8.68 6.23 8.52
CA LEU A 53 -9.38 5.36 7.58
C LEU A 53 -9.88 6.12 6.33
N GLY A 54 -10.12 7.43 6.43
CA GLY A 54 -10.55 8.25 5.29
C GLY A 54 -9.55 8.35 4.14
N ASP A 55 -8.26 8.11 4.40
CA ASP A 55 -7.24 8.06 3.35
C ASP A 55 -7.47 6.89 2.36
N ILE A 56 -8.29 5.87 2.71
CA ILE A 56 -8.61 4.76 1.81
C ILE A 56 -9.40 5.20 0.56
N ALA A 57 -10.10 6.33 0.62
CA ALA A 57 -10.83 6.86 -0.52
C ALA A 57 -9.90 7.41 -1.63
N ASP A 58 -8.62 7.62 -1.30
CA ASP A 58 -7.58 8.15 -2.20
C ASP A 58 -6.64 7.04 -2.73
N VAL A 59 -6.95 5.76 -2.49
CA VAL A 59 -6.15 4.62 -2.98
C VAL A 59 -6.81 3.90 -4.15
N ASP A 60 -6.00 3.26 -5.00
CA ASP A 60 -6.46 2.48 -6.15
C ASP A 60 -6.82 1.03 -5.77
N TYR A 61 -6.08 0.45 -4.82
CA TYR A 61 -6.22 -0.95 -4.41
C TYR A 61 -6.17 -1.09 -2.89
N VAL A 62 -6.79 -2.16 -2.38
CA VAL A 62 -6.84 -2.48 -0.95
C VAL A 62 -6.42 -3.94 -0.74
N ALA A 63 -5.55 -4.15 0.23
CA ALA A 63 -4.98 -5.44 0.64
C ALA A 63 -5.06 -5.64 2.15
#